data_AF-A0A7Z9WSR6-F1
#
_entry.id   AF-A0A7Z9WSR6-F1
#
_cell.length_a   1.000
_cell.length_b   1.000
_cell.length_c   1.000
_cell.angle_alpha   90.00
_cell.angle_beta   90.00
_cell.angle_gamma   90.00
#
_symmetry.space_group_name_H-M   'P 1'
#
loop_
_entity.id
_entity.type
_entity.pdbx_description
1 polymer ?
#
loop_
_entity_poly.entity_id
_entity_poly.type
_entity_poly.pdbx_seq_one_letter_code
_entity_poly.pdbx_strand_id
1 'polypeptide(L)'
;MTGDWLLALAAYNGGIGNVLKAMRKYLQRHPGQNPDFWAIQKYLPKETRHYVPQLLAVANILRHGKQALPQLPLKPEYTVVVFDKQIALPAARKLAGVEAETFFHLNAGYKRNATPPEGPHYLLLPQSAAAKVAQAWQTQPQQLAVQIKRYTIRPGDSLILIAKRFGVPVADLRRLNRLRTDHIIAGRTLLVPDAGLSQTQLAALNQRSKRPRWTPHRHRVKKGESFWTIAQRYGLSVRHLAQYNGLSVRKPLRAGMMLKIPKKPMRLTKAHATGKAVTHIVRKGDSLWVVAKRYGVSTDRLKRWNRLSDNSILRPGQKLIIHLSDTTPRQRRS
;
A
#
# COMPACT_ATOMS: atom_id res chain seq x y z
N MET A 1 19.29 -21.83 -21.20
CA MET A 1 17.93 -21.23 -21.29
C MET A 1 17.94 -20.32 -22.50
N THR A 2 17.71 -20.89 -23.68
CA THR A 2 17.77 -20.21 -24.97
C THR A 2 16.40 -19.58 -25.29
N GLY A 3 16.34 -18.26 -25.38
CA GLY A 3 15.43 -17.51 -26.27
C GLY A 3 13.90 -17.59 -26.10
N ASP A 4 13.32 -18.48 -25.29
CA ASP A 4 11.86 -18.60 -25.19
C ASP A 4 11.27 -17.58 -24.20
N TRP A 5 10.76 -16.48 -24.76
CA TRP A 5 10.08 -15.41 -24.02
C TRP A 5 8.84 -15.90 -23.26
N LEU A 6 8.15 -16.94 -23.72
CA LEU A 6 6.96 -17.47 -23.04
C LEU A 6 7.36 -18.20 -21.76
N LEU A 7 8.46 -18.96 -21.79
CA LEU A 7 9.04 -19.56 -20.59
C LEU A 7 9.57 -18.51 -19.61
N ALA A 8 10.18 -17.44 -20.12
CA ALA A 8 10.61 -16.31 -19.28
C ALA A 8 9.43 -15.63 -18.57
N LEU A 9 8.33 -15.37 -19.28
CA LEU A 9 7.09 -14.82 -18.71
C LEU A 9 6.46 -15.77 -17.69
N ALA A 10 6.48 -17.08 -17.95
CA ALA A 10 6.03 -18.08 -16.99
C ALA A 10 6.90 -18.09 -15.72
N ALA A 11 8.23 -17.98 -15.86
CA ALA A 11 9.16 -17.92 -14.75
C ALA A 11 9.02 -16.63 -13.94
N TYR A 12 8.70 -15.50 -14.58
CA TYR A 12 8.41 -14.24 -13.90
C TYR A 12 7.20 -14.36 -12.95
N ASN A 13 6.13 -15.03 -13.40
CA ASN A 13 4.94 -15.21 -12.55
C ASN A 13 5.06 -16.36 -11.53
N GLY A 14 5.57 -17.51 -11.98
CA GLY A 14 5.56 -18.76 -11.21
C GLY A 14 6.89 -19.07 -10.52
N GLY A 15 7.95 -18.31 -10.78
CA GLY A 15 9.30 -18.61 -10.35
C GLY A 15 10.02 -19.64 -11.24
N ILE A 16 11.31 -19.42 -11.46
CA ILE A 16 12.13 -20.25 -12.35
C ILE A 16 12.20 -21.72 -11.93
N GLY A 17 12.20 -22.00 -10.62
CA GLY A 17 12.23 -23.37 -10.09
C GLY A 17 10.98 -24.17 -10.45
N ASN A 18 9.80 -23.54 -10.50
CA ASN A 18 8.56 -24.20 -10.89
C ASN A 18 8.55 -24.52 -12.39
N VAL A 19 9.09 -23.63 -13.23
CA VAL A 19 9.26 -23.86 -14.67
C VAL A 19 10.23 -25.02 -14.92
N LEU A 20 11.40 -25.01 -14.29
CA LEU A 20 12.37 -26.11 -14.39
C LEU A 20 11.81 -27.45 -13.90
N LYS A 21 10.98 -27.45 -12.85
CA LYS A 21 10.30 -28.66 -12.37
C LYS A 21 9.27 -29.17 -13.40
N ALA A 22 8.54 -28.27 -14.04
CA ALA A 22 7.59 -28.61 -15.10
C ALA A 22 8.29 -29.16 -16.35
N MET A 23 9.39 -28.55 -16.79
CA MET A 23 10.23 -29.02 -17.89
C MET A 23 10.78 -30.43 -17.62
N ARG A 24 11.34 -30.68 -16.42
CA ARG A 24 11.81 -32.01 -16.03
C ARG A 24 10.71 -33.06 -16.09
N LYS A 25 9.51 -32.76 -15.57
CA LYS A 25 8.36 -33.67 -15.62
C LYS A 25 7.88 -33.97 -17.05
N TYR A 26 8.01 -33.00 -17.94
CA TYR A 26 7.71 -33.18 -19.36
C TYR A 26 8.75 -34.06 -20.05
N LEU A 27 10.03 -33.73 -19.91
CA LEU A 27 11.15 -34.46 -20.50
C LEU A 27 11.23 -35.93 -20.06
N GLN A 28 10.84 -36.23 -18.82
CA GLN A 28 10.72 -37.61 -18.33
C GLN A 28 9.72 -38.46 -19.14
N ARG A 29 8.69 -37.85 -19.73
CA ARG A 29 7.66 -38.52 -20.54
C ARG A 29 7.88 -38.35 -22.04
N HIS A 30 8.69 -37.38 -22.42
CA HIS A 30 8.95 -36.99 -23.80
C HIS A 30 10.46 -36.78 -23.99
N PRO A 31 11.27 -37.85 -23.86
CA PRO A 31 12.72 -37.75 -23.99
C PRO A 31 13.10 -37.27 -25.40
N GLY A 32 14.13 -36.41 -25.48
CA GLY A 32 14.63 -35.85 -26.75
C GLY A 32 13.82 -34.67 -27.32
N GLN A 33 12.67 -34.33 -26.74
CA GLN A 33 11.90 -33.16 -27.18
C GLN A 33 12.35 -31.87 -26.50
N ASN A 34 12.21 -30.73 -27.19
CA ASN A 34 12.52 -29.43 -26.61
C ASN A 34 11.26 -28.83 -25.93
N PRO A 35 11.25 -28.67 -24.59
CA PRO A 35 10.08 -28.17 -23.88
C PRO A 35 9.90 -26.65 -24.07
N ASP A 36 8.80 -26.25 -24.70
CA ASP A 36 8.31 -24.86 -24.75
C ASP A 36 7.22 -24.61 -23.68
N PHE A 37 6.72 -23.39 -23.60
CA PHE A 37 5.65 -23.04 -22.64
C PHE A 37 4.41 -23.93 -22.79
N TRP A 38 3.96 -24.20 -24.02
CA TRP A 38 2.71 -24.90 -24.29
C TRP A 38 2.82 -26.39 -23.91
N ALA A 39 3.94 -27.01 -24.25
CA ALA A 39 4.27 -28.39 -23.91
C ALA A 39 4.26 -28.64 -22.39
N ILE A 40 4.85 -27.71 -21.62
CA ILE A 40 4.95 -27.86 -20.16
C ILE A 40 3.74 -27.30 -19.40
N GLN A 41 2.83 -26.59 -20.07
CA GLN A 41 1.74 -25.81 -19.47
C GLN A 41 0.91 -26.62 -18.46
N LYS A 42 0.65 -27.90 -18.76
CA LYS A 42 -0.12 -28.81 -17.90
C LYS A 42 0.58 -29.16 -16.59
N TYR A 43 1.90 -29.01 -16.51
CA TYR A 43 2.70 -29.28 -15.31
C TYR A 43 2.97 -28.04 -14.45
N LEU A 44 2.62 -26.85 -14.95
CA LEU A 44 2.74 -25.58 -14.21
C LEU A 44 1.59 -25.37 -13.20
N PRO A 45 1.82 -24.56 -12.14
CA PRO A 45 0.76 -24.08 -11.25
C PRO A 45 -0.39 -23.43 -12.03
N LYS A 46 -1.60 -23.49 -11.47
CA LYS A 46 -2.80 -22.99 -12.16
C LYS A 46 -2.69 -21.50 -12.46
N GLU A 47 -2.12 -20.71 -11.56
CA GLU A 47 -1.88 -19.28 -11.77
C GLU A 47 -1.00 -19.05 -13.02
N THR A 48 0.14 -19.72 -13.08
CA THR A 48 1.14 -19.56 -14.14
C THR A 48 0.67 -20.10 -15.48
N ARG A 49 -0.10 -21.20 -15.49
CA ARG A 49 -0.74 -21.75 -16.69
C ARG A 49 -1.57 -20.72 -17.46
N HIS A 50 -2.29 -19.86 -16.74
CA HIS A 50 -3.17 -18.86 -17.34
C HIS A 50 -2.49 -17.53 -17.58
N TYR A 51 -1.37 -17.26 -16.91
CA TYR A 51 -0.67 -15.98 -16.97
C TYR A 51 -0.22 -15.62 -18.39
N VAL A 52 0.52 -16.52 -19.04
CA VAL A 52 1.07 -16.28 -20.39
C VAL A 52 -0.05 -16.18 -21.45
N PRO A 53 -1.04 -17.09 -21.53
CA PRO A 53 -2.15 -16.94 -22.47
C PRO A 53 -2.97 -15.66 -22.27
N GLN A 54 -3.13 -15.19 -21.02
CA GLN A 54 -3.82 -13.93 -20.76
C GLN A 54 -3.05 -12.73 -21.28
N LEU A 55 -1.72 -12.71 -21.13
CA LEU A 55 -0.89 -11.65 -21.69
C LEU A 55 -0.94 -11.64 -23.21
N LEU A 56 -0.85 -12.82 -23.84
CA LEU A 56 -0.98 -12.94 -25.30
C LEU A 56 -2.37 -12.50 -25.79
N ALA A 57 -3.44 -12.84 -25.05
CA ALA A 57 -4.79 -12.40 -25.38
C ALA A 57 -4.94 -10.87 -25.26
N VAL A 58 -4.38 -10.25 -24.23
CA VAL A 58 -4.35 -8.79 -24.09
C VAL A 58 -3.57 -8.16 -25.23
N ALA A 59 -2.37 -8.67 -25.56
CA ALA A 59 -1.57 -8.18 -26.67
C ALA A 59 -2.32 -8.28 -28.02
N ASN A 60 -3.03 -9.38 -28.24
CA ASN A 60 -3.86 -9.59 -29.43
C ASN A 60 -5.03 -8.58 -29.47
N ILE A 61 -5.76 -8.40 -28.37
CA ILE A 61 -6.83 -7.38 -28.26
C ILE A 61 -6.28 -5.97 -28.51
N LEU A 62 -5.07 -5.65 -28.06
CA LEU A 62 -4.47 -4.34 -28.28
C LEU A 62 -4.02 -4.12 -29.72
N ARG A 63 -3.50 -5.17 -30.36
CA ARG A 63 -3.03 -5.10 -31.74
C ARG A 63 -4.18 -5.03 -32.74
N HIS A 64 -5.30 -5.71 -32.46
CA HIS A 64 -6.40 -5.88 -33.41
C HIS A 64 -7.72 -5.21 -32.97
N GLY A 65 -7.84 -4.79 -31.72
CA GLY A 65 -9.05 -4.17 -31.19
C GLY A 65 -9.11 -2.67 -31.43
N LYS A 66 -10.33 -2.16 -31.64
CA LYS A 66 -10.62 -0.70 -31.73
C LYS A 66 -10.75 -0.01 -30.35
N GLN A 67 -10.55 -0.75 -29.26
CA GLN A 67 -10.70 -0.23 -27.90
C GLN A 67 -9.42 0.45 -27.42
N ALA A 68 -9.51 1.74 -27.10
CA ALA A 68 -8.44 2.44 -26.40
C ALA A 68 -8.26 1.89 -24.97
N LEU A 69 -7.02 1.71 -24.54
CA LEU A 69 -6.72 1.39 -23.15
C LEU A 69 -7.21 2.52 -22.23
N PRO A 70 -7.81 2.20 -21.08
CA PRO A 70 -8.10 3.22 -20.09
C PRO A 70 -6.78 3.87 -19.67
N GLN A 71 -6.67 5.19 -19.86
CA GLN A 71 -5.53 5.93 -19.35
C GLN A 71 -5.57 5.87 -17.82
N LEU A 72 -4.60 5.16 -17.23
CA LEU A 72 -4.39 5.18 -15.80
C LEU A 72 -3.66 6.49 -15.49
N PRO A 73 -4.19 7.35 -14.61
CA PRO A 73 -3.48 8.56 -14.23
C PRO A 73 -2.14 8.16 -13.60
N LEU A 74 -1.03 8.56 -14.22
CA LEU A 74 0.34 8.40 -13.71
C LEU A 74 0.62 9.38 -12.57
N LYS A 75 -0.28 9.47 -11.58
CA LYS A 75 -0.07 10.29 -10.39
C LYS A 75 0.43 9.36 -9.27
N PRO A 76 1.73 9.40 -8.91
CA PRO A 76 2.21 8.59 -7.81
C PRO A 76 1.53 9.05 -6.51
N GLU A 77 0.72 8.19 -5.91
CA GLU A 77 0.05 8.50 -4.63
C GLU A 77 1.05 8.57 -3.46
N TYR A 78 2.22 7.97 -3.64
CA TYR A 78 3.29 7.87 -2.67
C TYR A 78 4.62 8.31 -3.27
N THR A 79 5.49 8.83 -2.42
CA THR A 79 6.85 9.19 -2.81
C THR A 79 7.84 8.79 -1.72
N VAL A 80 9.09 8.63 -2.12
CA VAL A 80 10.20 8.32 -1.21
C VAL A 80 10.79 9.64 -0.72
N VAL A 81 10.87 9.78 0.60
CA VAL A 81 11.66 10.85 1.24
C VAL A 81 12.93 10.22 1.76
N VAL A 82 14.07 10.76 1.34
CA VAL A 82 15.42 10.30 1.73
C VAL A 82 15.96 11.24 2.81
N PHE A 83 16.72 10.67 3.74
CA PHE A 83 17.28 11.37 4.89
C PHE A 83 18.76 11.02 5.01
N ASP A 84 19.57 11.93 5.54
CA ASP A 84 21.01 11.77 5.75
C ASP A 84 21.34 11.07 7.08
N LYS A 85 20.35 10.89 7.96
CA LYS A 85 20.48 10.22 9.26
C LYS A 85 19.30 9.30 9.53
N GLN A 86 19.42 8.47 10.57
CA GLN A 86 18.32 7.59 10.97
C GLN A 86 17.12 8.37 11.48
N ILE A 87 15.93 7.81 11.28
CA ILE A 87 14.66 8.45 11.61
C ILE A 87 13.86 7.57 12.57
N ALA A 88 13.30 8.15 13.62
CA ALA A 88 12.29 7.51 14.45
C ALA A 88 10.96 7.42 13.68
N LEU A 89 10.56 6.21 13.29
CA LEU A 89 9.32 5.95 12.56
C LEU A 89 8.06 6.48 13.28
N PRO A 90 7.89 6.32 14.61
CA PRO A 90 6.74 6.86 15.31
C PRO A 90 6.64 8.39 15.28
N ALA A 91 7.79 9.07 15.35
CA ALA A 91 7.87 10.53 15.25
C ALA A 91 7.50 11.00 13.84
N ALA A 92 8.13 10.40 12.82
CA ALA A 92 7.83 10.68 11.42
C ALA A 92 6.35 10.44 11.08
N ARG A 93 5.76 9.35 11.57
CA ARG A 93 4.32 9.07 11.41
C ARG A 93 3.45 10.15 12.04
N LYS A 94 3.74 10.53 13.29
CA LYS A 94 2.95 11.55 14.01
C LYS A 94 3.00 12.88 13.26
N LEU A 95 4.19 13.27 12.81
CA LEU A 95 4.38 14.48 12.03
C LEU A 95 3.65 14.44 10.68
N ALA A 96 3.76 13.32 9.96
CA ALA A 96 3.10 13.09 8.68
C ALA A 96 1.57 13.13 8.79
N GLY A 97 1.01 12.93 9.98
CA GLY A 97 -0.45 12.86 10.18
C GLY A 97 -1.07 11.62 9.54
N VAL A 98 -0.28 10.56 9.33
CA VAL A 98 -0.74 9.33 8.68
C VAL A 98 -1.18 8.31 9.73
N GLU A 99 -2.28 7.60 9.45
CA GLU A 99 -2.75 6.49 10.28
C GLU A 99 -1.63 5.43 10.44
N ALA A 100 -1.49 4.87 11.64
CA ALA A 100 -0.47 3.87 11.92
C ALA A 100 -0.51 2.67 10.97
N GLU A 101 -1.70 2.18 10.63
CA GLU A 101 -1.86 1.05 9.71
C GLU A 101 -1.28 1.37 8.32
N THR A 102 -1.67 2.49 7.74
CA THR A 102 -1.18 2.93 6.43
C THR A 102 0.33 3.19 6.45
N PHE A 103 0.83 3.91 7.46
CA PHE A 103 2.24 4.25 7.56
C PHE A 103 3.14 3.02 7.66
N PHE A 104 2.80 2.08 8.54
CA PHE A 104 3.59 0.86 8.71
C PHE A 104 3.41 -0.13 7.55
N HIS A 105 2.31 -0.06 6.80
CA HIS A 105 2.15 -0.84 5.57
C HIS A 105 3.11 -0.36 4.47
N LEU A 106 3.18 0.95 4.23
CA LEU A 106 4.13 1.54 3.28
C LEU A 106 5.59 1.29 3.67
N ASN A 107 5.85 1.17 4.97
CA ASN A 107 7.19 1.05 5.54
C ASN A 107 7.42 -0.32 6.21
N ALA A 108 6.80 -1.38 5.68
CA ALA A 108 6.79 -2.71 6.28
C ALA A 108 8.19 -3.37 6.37
N GLY A 109 9.14 -2.92 5.54
CA GLY A 109 10.53 -3.38 5.59
C GLY A 109 11.24 -3.06 6.92
N TYR A 110 10.78 -2.04 7.65
CA TYR A 110 11.40 -1.65 8.92
C TYR A 110 10.90 -2.48 10.09
N LYS A 111 11.78 -3.38 10.56
CA LYS A 111 11.52 -4.26 11.69
C LYS A 111 11.58 -3.55 13.05
N ARG A 112 12.19 -2.37 13.14
CA ARG A 112 12.35 -1.57 14.37
C ARG A 112 11.57 -0.25 14.29
N ASN A 113 11.57 0.53 15.37
CA ASN A 113 10.94 1.85 15.43
C ASN A 113 11.86 2.97 14.89
N ALA A 114 12.97 2.60 14.28
CA ALA A 114 13.85 3.50 13.55
C ALA A 114 14.32 2.82 12.26
N THR A 115 14.80 3.62 11.31
CA THR A 115 15.58 3.10 10.18
C THR A 115 16.86 2.42 10.66
N PRO A 116 17.44 1.48 9.90
CA PRO A 116 18.63 0.75 10.33
C PRO A 116 19.86 1.69 10.46
N PRO A 117 20.84 1.35 11.31
CA PRO A 117 22.03 2.17 11.49
C PRO A 117 22.74 2.54 10.19
N GLU A 118 23.05 1.53 9.38
CA GLU A 118 23.76 1.67 8.10
C GLU A 118 22.83 1.92 6.92
N GLY A 119 21.56 2.19 7.19
CA GLY A 119 20.55 2.43 6.18
C GLY A 119 19.86 1.17 5.63
N PRO A 120 18.97 1.36 4.65
CA PRO A 120 18.66 2.65 4.03
C PRO A 120 17.89 3.61 4.95
N HIS A 121 18.08 4.92 4.77
CA HIS A 121 17.41 5.99 5.51
C HIS A 121 16.38 6.70 4.63
N TYR A 122 15.30 5.99 4.29
CA TYR A 122 14.19 6.60 3.55
C TYR A 122 12.83 6.18 4.11
N LEU A 123 11.79 6.96 3.84
CA LEU A 123 10.42 6.61 4.16
C LEU A 123 9.55 6.71 2.92
N LEU A 124 8.68 5.72 2.72
CA LEU A 124 7.62 5.79 1.72
C LEU A 124 6.40 6.45 2.37
N LEU A 125 6.00 7.61 1.84
CA LEU A 125 4.93 8.44 2.40
C LEU A 125 3.93 8.84 1.32
N PRO A 126 2.66 9.09 1.66
CA PRO A 126 1.73 9.74 0.76
C PRO A 126 2.27 11.10 0.29
N GLN A 127 2.08 11.45 -0.98
CA GLN A 127 2.61 12.69 -1.55
C GLN A 127 2.19 13.94 -0.74
N SER A 128 0.97 13.96 -0.21
CA SER A 128 0.44 15.04 0.62
C SER A 128 1.15 15.21 1.97
N ALA A 129 1.78 14.15 2.49
CA ALA A 129 2.47 14.16 3.78
C ALA A 129 4.00 14.27 3.61
N ALA A 130 4.53 13.83 2.47
CA ALA A 130 5.97 13.81 2.19
C ALA A 130 6.62 15.19 2.31
N ALA A 131 6.00 16.23 1.72
CA ALA A 131 6.52 17.60 1.79
C ALA A 131 6.67 18.10 3.23
N LYS A 132 5.68 17.82 4.10
CA LYS A 132 5.72 18.21 5.51
C LYS A 132 6.84 17.52 6.27
N VAL A 133 7.05 16.23 6.02
CA VAL A 133 8.13 15.47 6.67
C VAL A 133 9.50 15.92 6.19
N ALA A 134 9.65 16.16 4.88
CA ALA A 134 10.89 16.68 4.30
C ALA A 134 11.23 18.08 4.83
N GLN A 135 10.23 18.97 4.93
CA GLN A 135 10.42 20.30 5.49
C GLN A 135 10.82 20.26 6.96
N ALA A 136 10.15 19.45 7.79
CA ALA A 136 10.50 19.31 9.20
C ALA A 136 11.89 18.68 9.39
N TRP A 137 12.33 17.82 8.46
CA TRP A 137 13.70 17.31 8.47
C TRP A 137 14.72 18.43 8.28
N GLN A 138 14.44 19.39 7.40
CA GLN A 138 15.34 20.52 7.16
C GLN A 138 15.34 21.53 8.31
N THR A 139 14.18 21.79 8.93
CA THR A 139 14.06 22.86 9.93
C THR A 139 14.23 22.39 11.37
N GLN A 140 13.80 21.17 11.69
CA GLN A 140 13.78 20.63 13.05
C GLN A 140 14.18 19.14 13.06
N PRO A 141 15.35 18.77 12.49
CA PRO A 141 15.78 17.38 12.36
C PRO A 141 15.78 16.64 13.70
N GLN A 142 16.13 17.29 14.80
CA GLN A 142 16.15 16.73 16.15
C GLN A 142 14.82 16.10 16.61
N GLN A 143 13.67 16.48 16.05
CA GLN A 143 12.38 15.87 16.39
C GLN A 143 12.16 14.50 15.73
N LEU A 144 12.91 14.22 14.67
CA LEU A 144 12.77 13.03 13.82
C LEU A 144 14.01 12.15 13.87
N ALA A 145 15.18 12.78 13.91
CA ALA A 145 16.48 12.16 13.87
C ALA A 145 16.72 11.39 15.15
N VAL A 146 17.28 10.21 14.98
CA VAL A 146 17.79 9.38 16.06
C VAL A 146 19.14 8.83 15.65
N GLN A 147 19.92 8.39 16.61
CA GLN A 147 21.18 7.73 16.34
C GLN A 147 21.25 6.48 17.19
N ILE A 148 21.06 5.34 16.53
CA ILE A 148 21.18 4.03 17.14
C ILE A 148 22.37 3.34 16.49
N LYS A 149 23.19 2.68 17.30
CA LYS A 149 24.36 1.92 16.88
C LYS A 149 24.16 0.45 17.20
N ARG A 150 24.89 -0.40 16.48
CA ARG A 150 25.03 -1.82 16.82
C ARG A 150 26.17 -1.97 17.82
N TYR A 151 25.91 -2.63 18.94
CA TYR A 151 26.89 -2.96 19.96
C TYR A 151 26.97 -4.48 20.13
N THR A 152 28.15 -5.05 19.92
CA THR A 152 28.40 -6.47 20.18
C THR A 152 28.69 -6.66 21.67
N ILE A 153 27.87 -7.48 22.32
CA ILE A 153 27.99 -7.80 23.75
C ILE A 153 29.31 -8.52 23.97
N ARG A 154 30.14 -7.99 24.87
CA ARG A 154 31.44 -8.53 25.24
C ARG A 154 31.32 -9.50 26.42
N PRO A 155 32.25 -10.45 26.60
CA PRO A 155 32.34 -11.20 27.84
C PRO A 155 32.43 -10.26 29.05
N GLY A 156 31.63 -10.53 30.09
CA GLY A 156 31.53 -9.68 31.29
C GLY A 156 30.54 -8.51 31.19
N ASP A 157 29.95 -8.26 30.01
CA ASP A 157 28.89 -7.26 29.90
C ASP A 157 27.62 -7.70 30.63
N SER A 158 26.98 -6.74 31.30
CA SER A 158 25.60 -6.85 31.78
C SER A 158 24.75 -5.74 31.18
N LEU A 159 23.43 -5.93 31.13
CA LEU A 159 22.53 -4.91 30.60
C LEU A 159 22.65 -3.59 31.39
N ILE A 160 22.94 -3.67 32.70
CA ILE A 160 23.18 -2.54 33.58
C ILE A 160 24.45 -1.78 33.18
N LEU A 161 25.58 -2.49 32.98
CA LEU A 161 26.84 -1.88 32.58
C LEU A 161 26.75 -1.24 31.21
N ILE A 162 26.11 -1.91 30.25
CA ILE A 162 25.87 -1.35 28.91
C ILE A 162 24.98 -0.12 29.00
N ALA A 163 23.86 -0.19 29.72
CA ALA A 163 22.93 0.93 29.90
C ALA A 163 23.63 2.16 30.50
N LYS A 164 24.45 1.95 31.55
CA LYS A 164 25.28 3.00 32.16
C LYS A 164 26.27 3.60 31.16
N ARG A 165 26.96 2.77 30.38
CA ARG A 165 27.93 3.22 29.37
C ARG A 165 27.30 4.12 28.30
N PHE A 166 26.08 3.79 27.88
CA PHE A 166 25.34 4.55 26.85
C PHE A 166 24.41 5.62 27.45
N GLY A 167 24.45 5.84 28.77
CA GLY A 167 23.67 6.89 29.42
C GLY A 167 22.16 6.73 29.29
N VAL A 168 21.65 5.48 29.25
CA VAL A 168 20.22 5.21 29.11
C VAL A 168 19.69 4.30 30.22
N PRO A 169 18.41 4.43 30.61
CA PRO A 169 17.81 3.49 31.56
C PRO A 169 17.82 2.06 31.02
N VAL A 170 18.10 1.08 31.89
CA VAL A 170 18.07 -0.36 31.56
C VAL A 170 16.74 -0.75 30.91
N ALA A 171 15.63 -0.23 31.43
CA ALA A 171 14.30 -0.47 30.89
C ALA A 171 14.14 0.03 29.44
N ASP A 172 14.75 1.16 29.08
CA ASP A 172 14.73 1.71 27.72
C ASP A 172 15.60 0.90 26.77
N LEU A 173 16.81 0.52 27.20
CA LEU A 173 17.69 -0.36 26.44
C LEU A 173 17.03 -1.72 26.16
N ARG A 174 16.33 -2.27 27.16
CA ARG A 174 15.54 -3.50 27.05
C ARG A 174 14.41 -3.37 26.03
N ARG A 175 13.64 -2.26 26.08
CA ARG A 175 12.55 -1.96 25.15
C ARG A 175 13.04 -1.80 23.72
N LEU A 176 14.10 -1.02 23.50
CA LEU A 176 14.73 -0.81 22.19
C LEU A 176 15.13 -2.13 21.54
N ASN A 177 15.58 -3.09 22.36
CA ASN A 177 16.01 -4.42 21.96
C ASN A 177 14.93 -5.50 21.97
N ARG A 178 13.69 -5.17 22.39
CA ARG A 178 12.58 -6.12 22.55
C ARG A 178 12.92 -7.30 23.46
N LEU A 179 13.78 -7.07 24.44
CA LEU A 179 14.18 -8.08 25.41
C LEU A 179 13.08 -8.26 26.45
N ARG A 180 12.78 -9.51 26.82
CA ARG A 180 11.79 -9.84 27.84
C ARG A 180 12.39 -9.74 29.25
N THR A 181 13.64 -10.12 29.38
CA THR A 181 14.43 -10.13 30.61
C THR A 181 15.73 -9.37 30.39
N ASP A 182 16.55 -9.25 31.44
CA ASP A 182 17.87 -8.61 31.37
C ASP A 182 18.97 -9.59 30.92
N HIS A 183 18.61 -10.82 30.59
CA HIS A 183 19.54 -11.84 30.11
C HIS A 183 20.04 -11.49 28.70
N ILE A 184 21.35 -11.37 28.57
CA ILE A 184 22.07 -11.07 27.34
C ILE A 184 23.21 -12.08 27.16
N ILE A 185 23.57 -12.37 25.91
CA ILE A 185 24.55 -13.39 25.56
C ILE A 185 25.72 -12.72 24.85
N ALA A 186 26.94 -12.98 25.32
CA ALA A 186 28.17 -12.50 24.67
C ALA A 186 28.22 -12.90 23.19
N GLY A 187 28.77 -12.03 22.35
CA GLY A 187 28.82 -12.18 20.89
C GLY A 187 27.52 -11.79 20.17
N ARG A 188 26.38 -11.64 20.87
CA ARG A 188 25.14 -11.12 20.25
C ARG A 188 25.20 -9.59 20.12
N THR A 189 24.43 -9.06 19.19
CA THR A 189 24.34 -7.61 18.96
C THR A 189 23.10 -7.00 19.60
N LEU A 190 23.29 -5.91 20.33
CA LEU A 190 22.24 -5.01 20.78
C LEU A 190 22.22 -3.73 19.94
N LEU A 191 21.05 -3.14 19.86
CA LEU A 191 20.90 -1.74 19.45
C LEU A 191 21.07 -0.86 20.68
N VAL A 192 21.99 0.08 20.61
CA VAL A 192 22.24 1.06 21.66
C VAL A 192 22.02 2.46 21.09
N PRO A 193 21.38 3.37 21.82
CA PRO A 193 21.33 4.76 21.41
C PRO A 193 22.71 5.40 21.56
N ASP A 194 22.98 6.45 20.78
CA ASP A 194 24.15 7.28 21.02
C ASP A 194 23.98 8.13 22.28
N ALA A 195 25.09 8.51 22.90
CA ALA A 195 25.06 9.41 24.04
C ALA A 195 24.45 10.75 23.60
N GLY A 196 23.45 11.25 24.35
CA GLY A 196 22.81 12.54 24.07
C GLY A 196 21.44 12.48 23.39
N LEU A 197 20.83 11.30 23.20
CA LEU A 197 19.41 11.26 22.84
C LEU A 197 18.56 11.95 23.92
N SER A 198 17.70 12.86 23.50
CA SER A 198 16.74 13.49 24.40
C SER A 198 15.73 12.47 24.92
N GLN A 199 15.12 12.75 26.08
CA GLN A 199 14.03 11.91 26.60
C GLN A 199 12.87 11.77 25.60
N THR A 200 12.60 12.80 24.80
CA THR A 200 11.54 12.77 23.78
C THR A 200 11.89 11.85 22.61
N GLN A 201 13.14 11.83 22.17
CA GLN A 201 13.64 10.90 21.14
C GLN A 201 13.64 9.46 21.66
N LEU A 202 14.11 9.23 22.88
CA LEU A 202 14.12 7.90 23.50
C LEU A 202 12.69 7.36 23.69
N ALA A 203 11.76 8.22 24.13
CA ALA A 203 10.35 7.90 24.20
C ALA A 203 9.78 7.55 22.82
N ALA A 204 10.15 8.26 21.75
CA ALA A 204 9.72 7.94 20.39
C ALA A 204 10.21 6.55 19.92
N LEU A 205 11.43 6.15 20.28
CA LEU A 205 11.97 4.82 19.99
C LEU A 205 11.25 3.72 20.78
N ASN A 206 10.96 4.00 22.05
CA ASN A 206 10.35 3.06 22.98
C ASN A 206 8.84 3.09 23.00
N GLN A 207 8.22 3.98 22.22
CA GLN A 207 6.79 3.95 21.96
C GLN A 207 6.45 2.53 21.54
N ARG A 208 5.65 1.89 22.40
CA ARG A 208 5.05 0.60 22.11
C ARG A 208 4.15 0.88 20.94
N SER A 209 4.71 0.75 19.73
CA SER A 209 3.97 0.88 18.51
C SER A 209 2.88 -0.17 18.70
N LYS A 210 1.65 0.26 18.96
CA LYS A 210 0.46 -0.49 18.62
C LYS A 210 0.51 -0.55 17.09
N ARG A 211 1.55 -1.22 16.52
CA ARG A 211 1.48 -1.82 15.20
C ARG A 211 0.25 -2.65 15.37
N PRO A 212 -0.89 -2.24 14.78
CA PRO A 212 -2.10 -3.02 14.96
C PRO A 212 -1.67 -4.45 14.63
N ARG A 213 -1.85 -5.38 15.59
CA ARG A 213 -1.85 -6.80 15.22
C ARG A 213 -2.91 -6.82 14.15
N TRP A 214 -2.48 -7.03 12.91
CA TRP A 214 -3.35 -6.84 11.77
C TRP A 214 -4.47 -7.86 11.92
N THR A 215 -5.57 -7.40 12.50
CA THR A 215 -6.84 -8.09 12.51
C THR A 215 -7.57 -7.46 11.35
N PRO A 216 -7.48 -8.08 10.15
CA PRO A 216 -8.18 -7.54 9.01
C PRO A 216 -9.64 -7.40 9.42
N HIS A 217 -10.27 -6.25 9.19
CA HIS A 217 -11.70 -6.14 9.40
C HIS A 217 -12.36 -7.25 8.59
N ARG A 218 -13.02 -8.21 9.22
CA ARG A 218 -13.54 -9.37 8.48
C ARG A 218 -15.00 -9.17 8.17
N HIS A 219 -15.37 -9.43 6.94
CA HIS A 219 -16.75 -9.45 6.48
C HIS A 219 -17.17 -10.89 6.20
N ARG A 220 -18.21 -11.37 6.87
CA ARG A 220 -18.83 -12.67 6.56
C ARG A 220 -19.78 -12.47 5.38
N VAL A 221 -19.46 -13.09 4.25
CA VAL A 221 -20.28 -13.07 3.04
C VAL A 221 -21.66 -13.65 3.36
N LYS A 222 -22.72 -12.87 3.16
CA LYS A 222 -24.11 -13.30 3.31
C LYS A 222 -24.61 -13.95 2.01
N LYS A 223 -25.71 -14.71 2.10
CA LYS A 223 -26.39 -15.29 0.92
C LYS A 223 -26.76 -14.16 -0.05
N GLY A 224 -26.31 -14.27 -1.30
CA GLY A 224 -26.56 -13.26 -2.36
C GLY A 224 -25.51 -12.14 -2.49
N GLU A 225 -24.47 -12.11 -1.66
CA GLU A 225 -23.41 -11.10 -1.78
C GLU A 225 -22.30 -11.49 -2.77
N SER A 226 -21.72 -10.49 -3.45
CA SER A 226 -20.66 -10.63 -4.45
C SER A 226 -19.48 -9.72 -4.13
N PHE A 227 -18.34 -9.90 -4.82
CA PHE A 227 -17.23 -8.96 -4.68
C PHE A 227 -17.65 -7.52 -4.99
N TRP A 228 -18.58 -7.33 -5.93
CA TRP A 228 -19.07 -6.01 -6.31
C TRP A 228 -19.87 -5.36 -5.18
N THR A 229 -20.87 -6.05 -4.62
CA THR A 229 -21.71 -5.48 -3.55
C THR A 229 -20.92 -5.23 -2.27
N ILE A 230 -19.97 -6.13 -1.94
CA ILE A 230 -19.11 -5.99 -0.76
C ILE A 230 -18.07 -4.88 -0.99
N ALA A 231 -17.41 -4.83 -2.16
CA ALA A 231 -16.44 -3.77 -2.46
C ALA A 231 -17.12 -2.39 -2.45
N GLN A 232 -18.33 -2.27 -3.00
CA GLN A 232 -19.12 -1.05 -2.94
C GLN A 232 -19.44 -0.64 -1.49
N ARG A 233 -19.92 -1.58 -0.65
CA ARG A 233 -20.22 -1.32 0.77
C ARG A 233 -19.00 -0.74 1.51
N TYR A 234 -17.82 -1.26 1.22
CA TYR A 234 -16.58 -0.85 1.89
C TYR A 234 -15.80 0.24 1.13
N GLY A 235 -16.31 0.72 -0.01
CA GLY A 235 -15.66 1.76 -0.82
C GLY A 235 -14.31 1.34 -1.40
N LEU A 236 -14.19 0.07 -1.82
CA LEU A 236 -13.01 -0.54 -2.41
C LEU A 236 -13.25 -0.85 -3.89
N SER A 237 -12.18 -1.06 -4.67
CA SER A 237 -12.33 -1.67 -5.98
C SER A 237 -12.48 -3.19 -5.83
N VAL A 238 -13.29 -3.80 -6.70
CA VAL A 238 -13.49 -5.27 -6.75
C VAL A 238 -12.17 -6.01 -6.85
N ARG A 239 -11.26 -5.51 -7.70
CA ARG A 239 -9.93 -6.09 -7.91
C ARG A 239 -9.05 -5.99 -6.67
N HIS A 240 -9.06 -4.84 -5.98
CA HIS A 240 -8.30 -4.66 -4.74
C HIS A 240 -8.83 -5.57 -3.64
N LEU A 241 -10.16 -5.63 -3.45
CA LEU A 241 -10.77 -6.52 -2.47
C LEU A 241 -10.45 -8.00 -2.75
N ALA A 242 -10.54 -8.44 -4.01
CA ALA A 242 -10.23 -9.82 -4.39
C ALA A 242 -8.73 -10.14 -4.21
N GLN A 243 -7.84 -9.26 -4.66
CA GLN A 243 -6.39 -9.43 -4.53
C GLN A 243 -5.94 -9.46 -3.06
N TYR A 244 -6.49 -8.59 -2.22
CA TYR A 244 -6.20 -8.56 -0.78
C TYR A 244 -6.60 -9.86 -0.06
N ASN A 245 -7.57 -10.58 -0.63
CA ASN A 245 -8.01 -11.88 -0.13
C ASN A 245 -7.36 -13.07 -0.82
N GLY A 246 -6.46 -12.85 -1.79
CA GLY A 246 -5.87 -13.93 -2.60
C GLY A 246 -6.90 -14.63 -3.49
N LEU A 247 -7.97 -13.94 -3.86
CA LEU A 247 -9.08 -14.49 -4.63
C LEU A 247 -9.11 -13.92 -6.04
N SER A 248 -9.62 -14.72 -6.97
CA SER A 248 -9.93 -14.25 -8.32
C SER A 248 -11.30 -13.60 -8.34
N VAL A 249 -11.41 -12.43 -8.98
CA VAL A 249 -12.68 -11.73 -9.26
C VAL A 249 -13.66 -12.58 -10.07
N ARG A 250 -13.18 -13.62 -10.76
CA ARG A 250 -13.99 -14.53 -11.59
C ARG A 250 -14.62 -15.67 -10.79
N LYS A 251 -14.20 -15.90 -9.54
CA LYS A 251 -14.79 -16.94 -8.69
C LYS A 251 -15.92 -16.33 -7.85
N PRO A 252 -17.13 -16.92 -7.85
CA PRO A 252 -18.21 -16.44 -7.01
C PRO A 252 -17.87 -16.63 -5.52
N LEU A 253 -18.30 -15.67 -4.70
CA LEU A 253 -18.16 -15.76 -3.25
C LEU A 253 -19.21 -16.72 -2.69
N ARG A 254 -18.81 -17.55 -1.72
CA ARG A 254 -19.72 -18.48 -1.04
C ARG A 254 -20.26 -17.83 0.24
N ALA A 255 -21.54 -18.03 0.52
CA ALA A 255 -22.14 -17.61 1.78
C ALA A 255 -21.39 -18.26 2.96
N GLY A 256 -21.15 -17.49 4.02
CA GLY A 256 -20.37 -17.89 5.18
C GLY A 256 -18.86 -17.65 5.06
N MET A 257 -18.35 -17.34 3.87
CA MET A 257 -16.93 -17.05 3.66
C MET A 257 -16.51 -15.77 4.40
N MET A 258 -15.35 -15.79 5.06
CA MET A 258 -14.78 -14.60 5.72
C MET A 258 -13.83 -13.86 4.78
N LEU A 259 -14.22 -12.69 4.29
CA LEU A 259 -13.34 -11.80 3.56
C LEU A 259 -12.60 -10.86 4.51
N LYS A 260 -11.29 -10.78 4.35
CA LYS A 260 -10.44 -9.72 4.88
C LYS A 260 -10.78 -8.44 4.12
N ILE A 261 -11.36 -7.46 4.80
CA ILE A 261 -11.61 -6.14 4.26
C ILE A 261 -10.39 -5.29 4.59
N PRO A 262 -9.64 -4.81 3.59
CA PRO A 262 -8.65 -3.78 3.85
C PRO A 262 -9.39 -2.58 4.41
N LYS A 263 -8.90 -2.00 5.52
CA LYS A 263 -9.37 -0.66 5.85
C LYS A 263 -9.08 0.19 4.62
N LYS A 264 -10.09 0.95 4.20
CA LYS A 264 -9.91 1.98 3.18
C LYS A 264 -8.60 2.69 3.52
N PRO A 265 -7.63 2.88 2.61
CA PRO A 265 -6.67 3.94 2.86
C PRO A 265 -7.55 5.14 3.14
N MET A 266 -7.53 5.64 4.38
CA MET A 266 -8.20 6.88 4.70
C MET A 266 -7.62 7.85 3.69
N ARG A 267 -8.41 8.21 2.66
CA ARG A 267 -8.29 9.53 2.08
C ARG A 267 -8.37 10.42 3.30
N LEU A 268 -7.24 11.03 3.64
CA LEU A 268 -7.13 12.02 4.70
C LEU A 268 -8.35 12.93 4.57
N THR A 269 -9.35 12.72 5.42
CA THR A 269 -10.54 13.56 5.40
C THR A 269 -10.20 14.82 6.15
N LYS A 270 -10.62 15.93 5.54
CA LYS A 270 -10.63 17.32 6.04
C LYS A 270 -9.35 18.12 5.79
N ALA A 271 -9.06 18.39 4.52
CA ALA A 271 -8.80 19.78 4.15
C ALA A 271 -10.16 20.46 4.05
N HIS A 272 -10.33 21.61 4.72
CA HIS A 272 -11.52 22.43 4.64
C HIS A 272 -11.85 22.69 3.16
N ALA A 273 -13.08 22.36 2.78
CA ALA A 273 -13.62 22.72 1.48
C ALA A 273 -13.97 24.21 1.53
N THR A 274 -13.06 25.08 1.13
CA THR A 274 -13.44 26.35 0.49
C THR A 274 -13.43 26.12 -1.01
N GLY A 275 -14.29 25.21 -1.46
CA GLY A 275 -14.47 24.91 -2.88
C GLY A 275 -15.45 25.88 -3.51
N LYS A 276 -15.04 26.55 -4.59
CA LYS A 276 -15.92 27.44 -5.38
C LYS A 276 -17.12 26.65 -5.90
N ALA A 277 -18.33 27.08 -5.54
CA ALA A 277 -19.56 26.48 -6.04
C ALA A 277 -19.83 26.95 -7.48
N VAL A 278 -20.09 26.01 -8.38
CA VAL A 278 -20.46 26.26 -9.78
C VAL A 278 -21.83 25.65 -10.03
N THR A 279 -22.71 26.43 -10.67
CA THR A 279 -24.04 25.97 -11.07
C THR A 279 -24.00 25.44 -12.50
N HIS A 280 -24.42 24.19 -12.68
CA HIS A 280 -24.57 23.54 -13.97
C HIS A 280 -26.05 23.45 -14.36
N ILE A 281 -26.40 23.85 -15.57
CA ILE A 281 -27.75 23.70 -16.12
C ILE A 281 -27.78 22.42 -16.94
N VAL A 282 -28.60 21.46 -16.51
CA VAL A 282 -28.79 20.15 -17.16
C VAL A 282 -29.27 20.38 -18.60
N ARG A 283 -28.59 19.76 -19.57
CA ARG A 283 -28.97 19.78 -20.99
C ARG A 283 -29.67 18.48 -21.38
N LYS A 284 -30.34 18.48 -22.54
CA LYS A 284 -30.95 17.26 -23.11
C LYS A 284 -29.87 16.20 -23.28
N GLY A 285 -30.02 15.05 -22.60
CA GLY A 285 -29.06 13.94 -22.61
C GLY A 285 -28.07 13.91 -21.43
N ASP A 286 -28.07 14.91 -20.54
CA ASP A 286 -27.25 14.86 -19.33
C ASP A 286 -27.82 13.86 -18.30
N SER A 287 -26.94 13.06 -17.71
CA SER A 287 -27.24 12.21 -16.56
C SER A 287 -26.35 12.58 -15.37
N LEU A 288 -26.74 12.20 -14.15
CA LEU A 288 -25.92 12.44 -12.94
C LEU A 288 -24.49 11.92 -13.12
N TRP A 289 -24.33 10.78 -13.80
CA TRP A 289 -23.02 10.21 -14.12
C TRP A 289 -22.23 11.07 -15.10
N VAL A 290 -22.86 11.52 -16.20
CA VAL A 290 -22.21 12.38 -17.21
C VAL A 290 -21.78 13.71 -16.60
N VAL A 291 -22.64 14.33 -15.79
CA VAL A 291 -22.35 15.58 -15.10
C VAL A 291 -21.26 15.38 -14.06
N ALA A 292 -21.37 14.37 -13.19
CA ALA A 292 -20.36 14.08 -12.18
C ALA A 292 -18.97 13.81 -12.79
N LYS A 293 -18.94 13.05 -13.89
CA LYS A 293 -17.71 12.78 -14.66
C LYS A 293 -17.13 14.06 -15.27
N ARG A 294 -17.96 14.92 -15.86
CA ARG A 294 -17.52 16.20 -16.46
C ARG A 294 -16.82 17.11 -15.45
N TYR A 295 -17.33 17.14 -14.22
CA TYR A 295 -16.80 18.01 -13.16
C TYR A 295 -15.83 17.31 -12.21
N GLY A 296 -15.45 16.05 -12.48
CA GLY A 296 -14.50 15.30 -11.66
C GLY A 296 -14.99 14.99 -10.24
N VAL A 297 -16.30 14.96 -10.02
CA VAL A 297 -16.93 14.67 -8.72
C VAL A 297 -17.62 13.30 -8.74
N SER A 298 -17.92 12.72 -7.58
CA SER A 298 -18.72 11.49 -7.53
C SER A 298 -20.21 11.79 -7.65
N THR A 299 -20.96 10.89 -8.27
CA THR A 299 -22.44 10.96 -8.35
C THR A 299 -23.07 11.07 -6.96
N ASP A 300 -22.53 10.38 -5.96
CA ASP A 300 -23.01 10.46 -4.57
C ASP A 300 -22.75 11.81 -3.90
N ARG A 301 -21.71 12.54 -4.31
CA ARG A 301 -21.50 13.92 -3.83
C ARG A 301 -22.45 14.88 -4.54
N LEU A 302 -22.56 14.74 -5.86
CA LEU A 302 -23.46 15.55 -6.67
C LEU A 302 -24.92 15.41 -6.22
N LYS A 303 -25.35 14.18 -5.91
CA LYS A 303 -26.68 13.88 -5.34
C LYS A 303 -26.88 14.57 -4.00
N ARG A 304 -25.91 14.44 -3.07
CA ARG A 304 -26.01 15.05 -1.73
C ARG A 304 -26.07 16.58 -1.76
N TRP A 305 -25.26 17.23 -2.59
CA TRP A 305 -25.28 18.70 -2.72
C TRP A 305 -26.61 19.22 -3.27
N ASN A 306 -27.27 18.43 -4.11
CA ASN A 306 -28.52 18.80 -4.76
C ASN A 306 -29.75 18.13 -4.16
N ARG A 307 -29.60 17.47 -2.99
CA ARG A 307 -30.66 16.74 -2.28
C ARG A 307 -31.42 15.75 -3.19
N LEU A 308 -30.70 15.06 -4.08
CA LEU A 308 -31.26 14.07 -5.01
C LEU A 308 -31.17 12.65 -4.44
N SER A 309 -32.20 11.86 -4.68
CA SER A 309 -32.28 10.42 -4.37
C SER A 309 -31.71 9.57 -5.51
N ASP A 310 -31.53 8.27 -5.27
CA ASP A 310 -30.99 7.33 -6.27
C ASP A 310 -31.87 7.16 -7.51
N ASN A 311 -33.17 7.43 -7.39
CA ASN A 311 -34.15 7.36 -8.48
C ASN A 311 -34.46 8.73 -9.10
N SER A 312 -33.70 9.78 -8.73
CA SER A 312 -33.94 11.13 -9.26
C SER A 312 -33.58 11.23 -10.74
N ILE A 313 -34.56 11.57 -11.56
CA ILE A 313 -34.39 11.81 -13.01
C ILE A 313 -34.04 13.29 -13.22
N LEU A 314 -32.95 13.56 -13.95
CA LEU A 314 -32.57 14.93 -14.31
C LEU A 314 -33.43 15.46 -15.45
N ARG A 315 -33.98 16.67 -15.29
CA ARG A 315 -34.76 17.35 -16.32
C ARG A 315 -33.92 18.43 -17.01
N PRO A 316 -33.97 18.55 -18.36
CA PRO A 316 -33.33 19.67 -19.05
C PRO A 316 -33.78 21.01 -18.45
N GLY A 317 -32.84 21.93 -18.21
CA GLY A 317 -33.05 23.20 -17.52
C GLY A 317 -32.86 23.15 -16.00
N GLN A 318 -32.77 21.96 -15.39
CA GLN A 318 -32.54 21.81 -13.95
C GLN A 318 -31.16 22.35 -13.55
N LYS A 319 -31.10 23.15 -12.48
CA LYS A 319 -29.85 23.68 -11.93
C LYS A 319 -29.26 22.68 -10.93
N LEU A 320 -27.98 22.34 -11.10
CA LEU A 320 -27.21 21.51 -10.18
C LEU A 320 -26.04 22.32 -9.60
N ILE A 321 -25.95 22.37 -8.28
CA ILE A 321 -24.85 22.94 -7.51
C ILE A 321 -23.71 21.93 -7.43
N ILE A 322 -22.53 22.36 -7.85
CA ILE A 322 -21.32 21.53 -7.90
C ILE A 322 -20.23 22.24 -7.11
N HIS A 323 -19.76 21.62 -6.03
CA HIS A 323 -18.62 22.13 -5.28
C HIS A 323 -17.33 21.58 -5.88
N LEU A 324 -16.54 22.45 -6.52
CA LEU A 324 -15.25 22.09 -7.08
C LEU A 324 -14.18 22.24 -6.00
N SER A 325 -13.32 21.23 -5.84
CA SER A 325 -12.06 21.39 -5.12
C SER A 325 -10.96 21.86 -6.08
N ASP A 326 -9.98 22.62 -5.59
CA ASP A 326 -8.86 23.22 -6.36
C ASP A 326 -7.96 22.22 -7.11
N THR A 327 -8.31 20.94 -7.09
CA THR A 327 -7.68 19.86 -7.86
C THR A 327 -8.42 19.53 -9.17
N THR A 328 -9.41 20.34 -9.59
CA THR A 328 -10.14 20.14 -10.85
C THR A 328 -9.47 20.94 -11.97
N PRO A 329 -9.01 20.34 -13.09
CA PRO A 329 -8.47 21.12 -14.19
C PRO A 329 -9.57 22.00 -14.80
N ARG A 330 -9.31 23.30 -14.85
CA ARG A 330 -10.19 24.30 -15.47
C ARG A 330 -10.15 24.07 -16.98
N GLN A 331 -11.19 23.46 -17.56
CA GLN A 331 -11.36 23.50 -19.01
C GLN A 331 -11.58 24.96 -19.41
N ARG A 332 -10.61 25.51 -20.15
CA ARG A 332 -10.76 26.79 -20.85
C ARG A 332 -11.93 26.63 -21.82
N ARG A 333 -12.90 27.54 -21.72
CA ARG A 333 -13.92 27.73 -22.74
C ARG A 333 -13.27 28.59 -23.84
N SER A 334 -13.13 28.01 -25.02
CA SER A 334 -12.99 28.74 -26.28
C SER A 334 -14.33 29.34 -26.68
#